data_AF-A0A9N7JL84-F1
#
_entry.id   AF-A0A9N7JL84-F1
#
_cell.length_a   1.000
_cell.length_b   1.000
_cell.length_c   1.000
_cell.angle_alpha   90.00
_cell.angle_beta   90.00
_cell.angle_gamma   90.00
#
_symmetry.space_group_name_H-M   'P 1'
#
loop_
_entity.id
_entity.type
_entity.pdbx_description
1 polymer ?
#
loop_
_entity_poly.entity_id
_entity_poly.type
_entity_poly.pdbx_seq_one_letter_code
_entity_poly.pdbx_strand_id
1 'polypeptide(L)'
;MKKLNFKNPGIWYVIIFLIIAILNSLFDFFFSRLYLINNILINFVPAIIFYVFYKVRKRIKYKYLIVSINVTLVIISIILLLTNFMFGCFTELFTPIDDINYYHRVLRVRNNYNYELMYHFPKSIPKNSKDIKFGDAYGFSGGGYECDLTYTSEDKINLTEYQQSSKYVIHNREDLNKCKENLHLPYYILENLGLNNLNNYDETVKEKNYIIYVLKLKDSEHGYSSGLAVNEDTNRVFYWSYEW
;
A
#
# COMPACT_ATOMS: atom_id res chain seq x y z
N MET A 1 13.16 34.06 31.17
CA MET A 1 12.10 33.19 30.63
C MET A 1 10.78 33.96 30.59
N LYS A 2 10.21 34.25 29.41
CA LYS A 2 8.89 34.87 29.28
C LYS A 2 7.81 33.83 29.64
N LYS A 3 7.04 34.08 30.71
CA LYS A 3 5.84 33.28 31.02
C LYS A 3 4.86 33.40 29.85
N LEU A 4 4.54 32.28 29.20
CA LEU A 4 3.44 32.19 28.25
C LEU A 4 2.15 32.67 28.95
N ASN A 5 1.59 33.77 28.48
CA ASN A 5 0.41 34.39 29.10
C ASN A 5 -0.84 33.66 28.59
N PHE A 6 -1.22 32.58 29.28
CA PHE A 6 -2.30 31.64 28.92
C PHE A 6 -3.74 32.20 29.00
N LYS A 7 -3.93 33.53 29.07
CA LYS A 7 -5.26 34.16 29.24
C LYS A 7 -6.15 34.15 27.99
N ASN A 8 -5.69 33.60 26.87
CA ASN A 8 -6.43 33.66 25.62
C ASN A 8 -6.96 32.28 25.19
N PRO A 9 -8.23 31.94 25.50
CA PRO A 9 -8.79 30.62 25.21
C PRO A 9 -8.77 30.27 23.71
N GLY A 10 -8.72 31.27 22.82
CA GLY A 10 -8.63 31.03 21.37
C GLY A 10 -7.35 30.32 20.92
N ILE A 11 -6.24 30.50 21.65
CA ILE A 11 -4.96 29.87 21.27
C ILE A 11 -4.99 28.37 21.49
N TRP A 12 -5.75 27.90 22.48
CA TRP A 12 -5.89 26.49 22.80
C TRP A 12 -6.61 25.71 21.70
N TYR A 13 -7.64 26.29 21.10
CA TYR A 13 -8.33 25.65 19.97
C TYR A 13 -7.41 25.47 18.76
N VAL A 14 -6.60 26.48 18.42
CA VAL A 14 -5.61 26.36 17.33
C VAL A 14 -4.59 25.28 17.64
N ILE A 15 -4.09 25.21 18.88
CA ILE A 15 -3.15 24.17 19.31
C ILE A 15 -3.79 22.78 19.19
N ILE A 16 -5.05 22.61 19.64
CA ILE A 16 -5.76 21.33 19.54
C ILE A 16 -5.92 20.90 18.09
N PHE A 17 -6.36 21.77 17.19
CA PHE A 17 -6.48 21.44 15.77
C PHE A 17 -5.13 21.09 15.14
N LEU A 18 -4.05 21.79 15.50
CA LEU A 18 -2.70 21.46 15.04
C LEU A 18 -2.24 20.08 15.53
N ILE A 19 -2.47 19.74 16.80
CA ILE A 19 -2.14 18.41 17.34
C ILE A 19 -2.90 17.33 16.58
N ILE A 20 -4.20 17.51 16.36
CA ILE A 20 -5.03 16.56 15.62
C ILE A 20 -4.51 16.38 14.19
N ALA A 21 -4.20 17.47 13.48
CA ALA A 21 -3.67 17.41 12.12
C ALA A 21 -2.30 16.68 12.06
N ILE A 22 -1.44 16.91 13.05
CA ILE A 22 -0.14 16.22 13.18
C ILE A 22 -0.35 14.73 13.44
N LEU A 23 -1.23 14.37 14.38
CA LEU A 23 -1.53 12.97 14.70
C LEU A 23 -2.09 12.23 13.48
N ASN A 24 -2.99 12.86 12.72
CA ASN A 24 -3.53 12.27 11.49
C ASN A 24 -2.44 12.10 10.42
N SER A 25 -1.55 13.09 10.28
CA SER A 25 -0.41 13.00 9.34
C SER A 25 0.57 11.88 9.71
N LEU A 26 0.79 11.66 11.02
CA LEU A 26 1.61 10.56 11.50
C LEU A 26 0.91 9.22 11.23
N PHE A 27 -0.39 9.13 11.47
CA PHE A 27 -1.18 7.94 11.17
C PHE A 27 -1.07 7.59 9.68
N ASP A 28 -1.36 8.54 8.78
CA ASP A 28 -1.22 8.34 7.33
C ASP A 28 0.21 7.96 6.94
N PHE A 29 1.22 8.55 7.59
CA PHE A 29 2.60 8.23 7.30
C PHE A 29 2.98 6.80 7.68
N PHE A 30 2.49 6.27 8.81
CA PHE A 30 2.87 4.95 9.31
C PHE A 30 2.01 3.81 8.79
N PHE A 31 0.73 4.05 8.53
CA PHE A 31 -0.26 3.00 8.30
C PHE A 31 -0.85 2.99 6.88
N SER A 32 -0.71 4.07 6.10
CA SER A 32 -1.27 4.13 4.74
C SER A 32 -0.21 3.85 3.67
N ARG A 33 -0.58 3.04 2.68
CA ARG A 33 0.21 2.80 1.47
C ARG A 33 0.22 4.03 0.58
N LEU A 34 -0.83 4.85 0.60
CA LEU A 34 -0.90 6.12 -0.11
C LEU A 34 -0.59 7.30 0.80
N TYR A 35 0.14 8.28 0.25
CA TYR A 35 0.37 9.56 0.91
C TYR A 35 -0.44 10.65 0.23
N LEU A 36 -1.67 10.83 0.70
CA LEU A 36 -2.59 11.82 0.13
C LEU A 36 -2.35 13.17 0.80
N ILE A 37 -1.42 13.97 0.25
CA ILE A 37 -1.12 15.32 0.74
C ILE A 37 -2.39 16.16 0.89
N ASN A 38 -3.35 16.00 -0.03
CA ASN A 38 -4.63 16.68 0.03
C ASN A 38 -5.42 16.35 1.31
N ASN A 39 -5.41 15.10 1.76
CA ASN A 39 -6.07 14.70 3.00
C ASN A 39 -5.40 15.34 4.22
N ILE A 40 -4.07 15.49 4.19
CA ILE A 40 -3.33 16.18 5.25
C ILE A 40 -3.70 17.67 5.29
N LEU A 41 -3.74 18.33 4.14
CA LEU A 41 -4.05 19.75 4.03
C LEU A 41 -5.47 20.08 4.52
N ILE A 42 -6.45 19.21 4.22
CA ILE A 42 -7.84 19.38 4.68
C ILE A 42 -7.93 19.44 6.21
N ASN A 43 -7.07 18.72 6.93
CA ASN A 43 -7.07 18.75 8.40
C ASN A 43 -6.67 20.12 8.99
N PHE A 44 -6.00 20.98 8.22
CA PHE A 44 -5.62 22.33 8.65
C PHE A 44 -6.70 23.38 8.38
N VAL A 45 -7.67 23.10 7.51
CA VAL A 45 -8.74 24.05 7.14
C VAL A 45 -9.52 24.54 8.36
N PRO A 46 -9.97 23.67 9.30
CA PRO A 46 -10.53 24.09 10.59
C PRO A 46 -9.71 25.13 11.36
N ALA A 47 -8.40 24.91 11.48
CA ALA A 47 -7.50 25.79 12.23
C ALA A 47 -7.40 27.17 11.58
N ILE A 48 -7.32 27.21 10.25
CA ILE A 48 -7.24 28.46 9.47
C ILE A 48 -8.55 29.25 9.61
N ILE A 49 -9.70 28.60 9.42
CA ILE A 49 -11.01 29.24 9.55
C ILE A 49 -11.19 29.79 10.97
N PHE A 50 -10.86 29.00 11.99
CA PHE A 50 -10.95 29.42 13.38
C PHE A 50 -10.04 30.62 13.67
N TYR A 51 -8.80 30.62 13.15
CA TYR A 51 -7.87 31.73 13.31
C TYR A 51 -8.38 33.03 12.67
N VAL A 52 -8.89 32.96 11.43
CA VAL A 52 -9.47 34.11 10.72
C VAL A 52 -10.67 34.64 11.50
N PHE A 53 -11.59 33.77 11.92
CA PHE A 53 -12.74 34.17 12.72
C PHE A 53 -12.32 34.80 14.06
N TYR A 54 -11.33 34.21 14.72
CA TYR A 54 -10.77 34.72 15.97
C TYR A 54 -10.22 36.16 15.81
N LYS A 55 -9.61 36.50 14.67
CA LYS A 55 -9.13 37.86 14.38
C LYS A 55 -10.27 38.84 14.18
N VAL A 56 -11.34 38.42 13.49
CA VAL A 56 -12.48 39.28 13.15
C VAL A 56 -13.47 39.44 14.32
N ARG A 57 -13.51 38.49 15.26
CA ARG A 57 -14.48 38.49 16.39
C ARG A 57 -14.50 39.76 17.23
N LYS A 58 -13.38 40.51 17.28
CA LYS A 58 -13.30 41.80 18.00
C LYS A 58 -14.28 42.85 17.46
N ARG A 59 -14.78 42.68 16.24
CA ARG A 59 -15.74 43.58 15.58
C ARG A 59 -17.20 43.18 15.82
N ILE A 60 -17.46 42.02 16.44
CA ILE A 60 -18.81 41.48 16.64
C ILE A 60 -19.34 41.91 18.01
N LYS A 61 -20.47 42.64 18.03
CA LYS A 61 -21.08 43.13 19.28
C LYS A 61 -21.81 42.05 20.10
N TYR A 62 -22.35 41.03 19.43
CA TYR A 62 -23.21 40.02 20.06
C TYR A 62 -22.42 38.82 20.58
N LYS A 63 -22.27 38.70 21.90
CA LYS A 63 -21.51 37.60 22.54
C LYS A 63 -22.09 36.21 22.25
N TYR A 64 -23.42 36.05 22.28
CA TYR A 64 -24.08 34.77 22.00
C TYR A 64 -23.87 34.30 20.55
N LEU A 65 -23.86 35.23 19.60
CA LEU A 65 -23.57 34.93 18.20
C LEU A 65 -22.15 34.37 18.03
N ILE A 66 -21.17 34.94 18.73
CA ILE A 66 -19.78 34.44 18.71
C ILE A 66 -19.70 33.02 19.24
N VAL A 67 -20.41 32.72 20.34
CA VAL A 67 -20.44 31.37 20.93
C VAL A 67 -21.08 30.38 19.95
N SER A 68 -22.24 30.72 19.38
CA SER A 68 -22.93 29.87 18.39
C SER A 68 -22.04 29.56 17.18
N ILE A 69 -21.40 30.58 16.59
CA ILE A 69 -20.49 30.37 15.45
C ILE A 69 -19.32 29.46 15.82
N ASN A 70 -18.71 29.65 17.00
CA ASN A 70 -17.60 28.79 17.43
C ASN A 70 -18.05 27.32 17.58
N VAL A 71 -19.22 27.08 18.18
CA VAL A 71 -19.76 25.72 18.32
C VAL A 71 -20.02 25.10 16.95
N THR A 72 -20.65 25.84 16.04
CA THR A 72 -20.88 25.37 14.66
C THR A 72 -19.58 25.06 13.92
N LEU A 73 -18.55 25.91 14.04
CA LEU A 73 -17.24 25.68 13.43
C LEU A 73 -16.58 24.41 13.98
N VAL A 74 -16.66 24.18 15.30
CA VAL A 74 -16.12 22.95 15.90
C VAL A 74 -16.85 21.71 15.36
N ILE A 75 -18.18 21.74 15.29
CA ILE A 75 -18.97 20.62 14.76
C ILE A 75 -18.61 20.33 13.30
N ILE A 76 -18.58 21.35 12.44
CA ILE A 76 -18.21 21.20 11.02
C ILE A 76 -16.79 20.64 10.89
N SER A 77 -15.86 21.10 11.73
CA SER A 77 -14.47 20.64 11.70
C SER A 77 -14.35 19.16 12.05
N ILE A 78 -15.12 18.69 13.05
CA ILE A 78 -15.17 17.27 13.42
C ILE A 78 -15.76 16.45 12.27
N ILE A 79 -16.84 16.91 11.63
CA ILE A 79 -17.45 16.22 10.49
C ILE A 79 -16.45 16.13 9.33
N LEU A 80 -15.81 17.24 8.95
CA LEU A 80 -14.81 17.25 7.87
C LEU A 80 -13.66 16.29 8.15
N LEU A 81 -13.18 16.24 9.39
CA LEU A 81 -12.13 15.31 9.78
C LEU A 81 -12.56 13.85 9.64
N LEU A 82 -13.75 13.50 10.13
CA LEU A 82 -14.29 12.15 10.01
C LEU A 82 -14.51 11.76 8.54
N THR A 83 -15.10 12.64 7.73
CA THR A 83 -15.32 12.38 6.31
C THR A 83 -13.99 12.23 5.56
N ASN A 84 -12.99 13.07 5.85
CA ASN A 84 -11.67 12.99 5.25
C ASN A 84 -10.92 11.70 5.64
N PHE A 85 -11.01 11.30 6.91
CA PHE A 85 -10.46 10.02 7.37
C PHE A 85 -11.13 8.84 6.65
N MET A 86 -12.46 8.81 6.62
CA MET A 86 -13.19 7.75 5.89
C MET A 86 -12.81 7.74 4.42
N PHE A 87 -12.83 8.88 3.74
CA PHE A 87 -12.41 9.00 2.34
C PHE A 87 -10.97 8.50 2.12
N GLY A 88 -10.05 8.82 3.03
CA GLY A 88 -8.69 8.29 3.03
C GLY A 88 -8.66 6.77 3.13
N CYS A 89 -9.36 6.18 4.09
CA CYS A 89 -9.48 4.72 4.23
C CYS A 89 -10.10 4.07 2.99
N PHE A 90 -11.16 4.65 2.42
CA PHE A 90 -11.74 4.18 1.17
C PHE A 90 -10.69 4.24 0.04
N THR A 91 -10.08 5.39 -0.20
CA THR A 91 -9.06 5.53 -1.24
C THR A 91 -7.93 4.52 -1.07
N GLU A 92 -7.47 4.34 0.17
CA GLU A 92 -6.46 3.36 0.56
C GLU A 92 -6.89 1.91 0.30
N LEU A 93 -8.18 1.57 0.38
CA LEU A 93 -8.68 0.23 0.09
C LEU A 93 -8.94 -0.01 -1.40
N PHE A 94 -9.32 1.03 -2.15
CA PHE A 94 -9.81 0.90 -3.53
C PHE A 94 -8.79 1.25 -4.59
N THR A 95 -7.68 1.90 -4.22
CA THR A 95 -6.69 2.35 -5.21
C THR A 95 -5.62 1.27 -5.40
N PRO A 96 -5.54 0.64 -6.58
CA PRO A 96 -4.37 -0.14 -6.94
C PRO A 96 -3.16 0.79 -7.07
N ILE A 97 -2.00 0.31 -6.67
CA ILE A 97 -0.73 1.04 -6.74
C ILE A 97 0.14 0.34 -7.77
N ASP A 98 0.44 1.04 -8.86
CA ASP A 98 1.33 0.61 -9.93
C ASP A 98 2.64 1.43 -10.01
N ASP A 99 2.74 2.50 -9.22
CA ASP A 99 3.92 3.36 -9.15
C ASP A 99 4.99 2.79 -8.21
N ILE A 100 6.17 2.54 -8.77
CA ILE A 100 7.34 2.02 -8.07
C ILE A 100 7.81 2.88 -6.89
N ASN A 101 7.51 4.19 -6.91
CA ASN A 101 7.86 5.10 -5.80
C ASN A 101 7.17 4.71 -4.49
N TYR A 102 6.08 3.95 -4.56
CA TYR A 102 5.33 3.48 -3.40
C TYR A 102 5.80 2.12 -2.89
N TYR A 103 6.68 1.41 -3.60
CA TYR A 103 7.14 0.06 -3.26
C TYR A 103 7.56 -0.08 -1.80
N HIS A 104 8.49 0.77 -1.34
CA HIS A 104 8.99 0.72 0.03
C HIS A 104 7.90 1.02 1.06
N ARG A 105 6.95 1.89 0.70
CA ARG A 105 5.84 2.24 1.58
C ARG A 105 4.87 1.08 1.72
N VAL A 106 4.53 0.42 0.61
CA VAL A 106 3.72 -0.81 0.61
C VAL A 106 4.39 -1.89 1.45
N LEU A 107 5.65 -2.23 1.15
CA LEU A 107 6.39 -3.24 1.90
C LEU A 107 6.42 -2.94 3.40
N ARG A 108 6.69 -1.70 3.78
CA ARG A 108 6.75 -1.31 5.19
C ARG A 108 5.39 -1.49 5.87
N VAL A 109 4.33 -0.99 5.25
CA VAL A 109 2.97 -1.10 5.81
C VAL A 109 2.61 -2.58 5.99
N ARG A 110 2.86 -3.42 4.98
CA ARG A 110 2.53 -4.85 4.99
C ARG A 110 3.37 -5.65 5.99
N ASN A 111 4.67 -5.38 6.05
CA ASN A 111 5.56 -6.02 7.02
C ASN A 111 5.21 -5.63 8.47
N ASN A 112 4.73 -4.40 8.71
CA ASN A 112 4.24 -4.01 10.04
C ASN A 112 3.02 -4.82 10.49
N TYR A 113 2.24 -5.36 9.55
CA TYR A 113 1.14 -6.27 9.83
C TYR A 113 1.58 -7.75 9.86
N ASN A 114 2.88 -8.03 9.89
CA ASN A 114 3.47 -9.37 9.85
C ASN A 114 2.92 -10.23 8.70
N TYR A 115 2.74 -9.60 7.53
CA TYR A 115 2.16 -10.29 6.39
C TYR A 115 3.18 -11.26 5.77
N GLU A 116 3.18 -12.50 6.26
CA GLU A 116 4.23 -13.46 5.98
C GLU A 116 4.38 -13.84 4.49
N LEU A 117 3.34 -13.62 3.69
CA LEU A 117 3.41 -13.90 2.25
C LEU A 117 4.37 -12.96 1.53
N MET A 118 4.71 -11.80 2.09
CA MET A 118 5.58 -10.79 1.46
C MET A 118 7.04 -10.80 1.91
N TYR A 119 7.42 -11.61 2.89
CA TYR A 119 8.80 -11.58 3.41
C TYR A 119 9.88 -11.91 2.39
N HIS A 120 9.51 -12.61 1.32
CA HIS A 120 10.42 -12.98 0.25
C HIS A 120 10.70 -11.83 -0.75
N PHE A 121 9.93 -10.74 -0.70
CA PHE A 121 10.18 -9.55 -1.52
C PHE A 121 11.48 -8.85 -1.07
N PRO A 122 12.27 -8.30 -2.00
CA PRO A 122 13.51 -7.63 -1.65
C PRO A 122 13.23 -6.33 -0.85
N LYS A 123 13.97 -6.08 0.23
CA LYS A 123 13.79 -4.84 1.03
C LYS A 123 13.99 -3.56 0.20
N SER A 124 14.79 -3.66 -0.85
CA SER A 124 15.03 -2.62 -1.84
C SER A 124 15.28 -3.25 -3.20
N ILE A 125 14.80 -2.61 -4.25
CA ILE A 125 15.08 -3.03 -5.63
C ILE A 125 16.58 -2.85 -5.90
N PRO A 126 17.26 -3.83 -6.52
CA PRO A 126 18.68 -3.69 -6.87
C PRO A 126 18.94 -2.43 -7.70
N LYS A 127 20.05 -1.73 -7.42
CA LYS A 127 20.34 -0.40 -8.01
C LYS A 127 20.44 -0.42 -9.54
N ASN A 128 20.87 -1.54 -10.10
CA ASN A 128 21.11 -1.71 -11.54
C ASN A 128 19.96 -2.45 -12.24
N SER A 129 18.77 -2.50 -11.62
CA SER A 129 17.61 -3.15 -12.22
C SER A 129 17.02 -2.34 -13.38
N LYS A 130 16.54 -3.05 -14.41
CA LYS A 130 15.82 -2.51 -15.57
C LYS A 130 14.41 -3.07 -15.63
N ASP A 131 13.56 -2.47 -16.47
CA ASP A 131 12.19 -2.93 -16.74
C ASP A 131 11.35 -3.16 -15.48
N ILE A 132 11.55 -2.28 -14.49
CA ILE A 132 10.93 -2.41 -13.17
C ILE A 132 9.44 -2.12 -13.28
N LYS A 133 8.62 -3.04 -12.79
CA LYS A 133 7.17 -2.90 -12.67
C LYS A 133 6.73 -3.39 -11.30
N PHE A 134 5.79 -2.68 -10.70
CA PHE A 134 5.26 -2.99 -9.38
C PHE A 134 3.74 -2.90 -9.44
N GLY A 135 3.06 -3.78 -8.72
CA GLY A 135 1.62 -3.80 -8.57
C GLY A 135 1.25 -4.15 -7.13
N ASP A 136 0.23 -3.48 -6.58
CA ASP A 136 -0.34 -3.78 -5.27
C ASP A 136 -1.81 -3.38 -5.25
N ALA A 137 -2.68 -4.39 -5.12
CA ALA A 137 -4.13 -4.25 -5.18
C ALA A 137 -4.82 -4.98 -4.02
N TYR A 138 -5.90 -4.37 -3.52
CA TYR A 138 -6.83 -5.02 -2.60
C TYR A 138 -8.12 -5.35 -3.35
N GLY A 139 -8.59 -6.58 -3.23
CA GLY A 139 -9.88 -7.06 -3.71
C GLY A 139 -10.98 -6.74 -2.70
N PHE A 140 -11.69 -5.63 -2.88
CA PHE A 140 -12.86 -5.33 -2.05
C PHE A 140 -14.04 -6.27 -2.36
N SER A 141 -14.86 -6.60 -1.34
CA SER A 141 -16.11 -7.39 -1.42
C SER A 141 -16.01 -8.83 -1.95
N GLY A 142 -14.80 -9.32 -2.22
CA GLY A 142 -14.52 -10.68 -2.67
C GLY A 142 -13.20 -11.26 -2.16
N GLY A 143 -12.50 -10.58 -1.25
CA GLY A 143 -11.60 -11.21 -0.27
C GLY A 143 -10.10 -11.17 -0.56
N GLY A 144 -9.67 -10.77 -1.76
CA GLY A 144 -8.28 -10.99 -2.16
C GLY A 144 -7.29 -9.86 -1.91
N TYR A 145 -6.02 -10.22 -1.94
CA TYR A 145 -4.87 -9.34 -1.98
C TYR A 145 -3.95 -9.81 -3.11
N GLU A 146 -3.38 -8.86 -3.84
CA GLU A 146 -2.40 -9.15 -4.87
C GLU A 146 -1.28 -8.12 -4.82
N CYS A 147 -0.05 -8.61 -4.85
CA CYS A 147 1.12 -7.75 -5.03
C CYS A 147 2.18 -8.47 -5.83
N ASP A 148 2.79 -7.74 -6.75
CA ASP A 148 3.80 -8.24 -7.65
C ASP A 148 4.92 -7.22 -7.85
N LEU A 149 6.11 -7.74 -8.08
CA LEU A 149 7.28 -6.94 -8.45
C LEU A 149 8.03 -7.68 -9.55
N THR A 150 8.23 -7.01 -10.68
CA THR A 150 9.03 -7.52 -11.79
C THR A 150 10.22 -6.61 -12.03
N TYR A 151 11.39 -7.17 -12.29
CA TYR A 151 12.54 -6.43 -12.81
C TYR A 151 13.56 -7.36 -13.46
N THR A 152 14.43 -6.78 -14.27
CA THR A 152 15.61 -7.44 -14.86
C THR A 152 16.85 -7.01 -14.08
N SER A 153 17.56 -7.96 -13.47
CA SER A 153 18.76 -7.68 -12.68
C SER A 153 20.03 -7.86 -13.52
N GLU A 154 21.00 -6.95 -13.38
CA GLU A 154 22.35 -7.18 -13.94
C GLU A 154 23.09 -8.28 -13.16
N ASP A 155 22.91 -8.32 -11.85
CA ASP A 155 23.50 -9.35 -10.97
C ASP A 155 22.59 -10.58 -10.87
N LYS A 156 23.19 -11.77 -10.88
CA LYS A 156 22.45 -13.01 -10.63
C LYS A 156 21.89 -13.02 -9.21
N ILE A 157 20.59 -13.28 -9.08
CA ILE A 157 19.96 -13.47 -7.78
C ILE A 157 20.47 -14.76 -7.15
N ASN A 158 20.81 -14.72 -5.86
CA ASN A 158 21.15 -15.93 -5.11
C ASN A 158 19.87 -16.73 -4.83
N LEU A 159 19.71 -17.86 -5.51
CA LEU A 159 18.51 -18.71 -5.41
C LEU A 159 18.62 -19.79 -4.33
N THR A 160 19.75 -19.90 -3.63
CA THR A 160 20.01 -20.98 -2.66
C THR A 160 18.96 -21.00 -1.55
N GLU A 161 18.59 -19.84 -1.02
CA GLU A 161 17.57 -19.72 0.03
C GLU A 161 16.18 -20.12 -0.49
N TYR A 162 15.83 -19.71 -1.71
CA TYR A 162 14.55 -20.02 -2.31
C TYR A 162 14.42 -21.50 -2.67
N GLN A 163 15.50 -22.13 -3.13
CA GLN A 163 15.55 -23.58 -3.36
C GLN A 163 15.29 -24.38 -2.07
N GLN A 164 15.80 -23.90 -0.93
CA GLN A 164 15.67 -24.59 0.36
C GLN A 164 14.30 -24.34 1.03
N SER A 165 13.73 -23.16 0.83
CA SER A 165 12.49 -22.73 1.48
C SER A 165 11.23 -22.95 0.64
N SER A 166 11.38 -23.21 -0.67
CA SER A 166 10.24 -23.46 -1.54
C SER A 166 9.51 -24.76 -1.19
N LYS A 167 8.18 -24.68 -1.14
CA LYS A 167 7.29 -25.83 -1.10
C LYS A 167 7.31 -26.60 -2.44
N TYR A 168 7.43 -25.88 -3.56
CA TYR A 168 7.59 -26.48 -4.89
C TYR A 168 8.60 -25.69 -5.73
N VAL A 169 9.37 -26.41 -6.55
CA VAL A 169 10.21 -25.84 -7.60
C VAL A 169 9.69 -26.37 -8.94
N ILE A 170 9.38 -25.47 -9.87
CA ILE A 170 8.79 -25.80 -11.16
C ILE A 170 9.80 -25.43 -12.24
N HIS A 171 10.29 -26.44 -12.96
CA HIS A 171 11.20 -26.26 -14.09
C HIS A 171 10.50 -26.43 -15.44
N ASN A 172 9.36 -27.12 -15.45
CA ASN A 172 8.68 -27.51 -16.67
C ASN A 172 7.17 -27.73 -16.43
N ARG A 173 6.46 -28.08 -17.49
CA ARG A 173 5.01 -28.32 -17.46
C ARG A 173 4.61 -29.51 -16.58
N GLU A 174 5.44 -30.54 -16.49
CA GLU A 174 5.15 -31.70 -15.64
C GLU A 174 5.21 -31.33 -14.16
N ASP A 175 6.17 -30.49 -13.76
CA ASP A 175 6.23 -29.94 -12.41
C ASP A 175 5.06 -29.00 -12.13
N LEU A 176 4.65 -28.19 -13.11
CA LEU A 176 3.50 -27.30 -12.97
C LEU A 176 2.23 -28.09 -12.68
N ASN A 177 2.01 -29.22 -13.36
CA ASN A 177 0.84 -30.08 -13.13
C ASN A 177 0.74 -30.59 -11.68
N LYS A 178 1.85 -30.66 -10.93
CA LYS A 178 1.85 -31.07 -9.51
C LYS A 178 1.23 -30.01 -8.58
N CYS A 179 1.13 -28.75 -9.01
CA CYS A 179 0.60 -27.64 -8.21
C CYS A 179 -0.51 -26.85 -8.92
N LYS A 180 -0.87 -27.22 -10.14
CA LYS A 180 -1.68 -26.45 -11.08
C LYS A 180 -3.12 -26.17 -10.62
N GLU A 181 -3.74 -27.08 -9.89
CA GLU A 181 -5.10 -26.86 -9.37
C GLU A 181 -5.12 -25.78 -8.28
N ASN A 182 -3.96 -25.48 -7.70
CA ASN A 182 -3.86 -24.77 -6.42
C ASN A 182 -3.02 -23.48 -6.53
N LEU A 183 -2.26 -23.33 -7.62
CA LEU A 183 -1.35 -22.21 -7.84
C LEU A 183 -2.08 -21.03 -8.49
N HIS A 184 -2.41 -20.04 -7.67
CA HIS A 184 -2.80 -18.72 -8.15
C HIS A 184 -1.56 -17.93 -8.55
N LEU A 185 -1.48 -17.54 -9.82
CA LEU A 185 -0.52 -16.55 -10.30
C LEU A 185 -1.33 -15.34 -10.84
N PRO A 186 -0.91 -14.11 -10.51
CA PRO A 186 -1.37 -12.90 -11.18
C PRO A 186 -1.51 -13.08 -12.70
N TYR A 187 -2.61 -12.61 -13.30
CA TYR A 187 -2.81 -12.73 -14.75
C TYR A 187 -1.65 -12.12 -15.54
N TYR A 188 -1.14 -10.97 -15.09
CA TYR A 188 0.02 -10.33 -15.69
C TYR A 188 1.29 -11.21 -15.63
N ILE A 189 1.48 -11.95 -14.53
CA ILE A 189 2.59 -12.92 -14.42
C ILE A 189 2.36 -14.09 -15.35
N LEU A 190 1.15 -14.65 -15.39
CA LEU A 190 0.80 -15.70 -16.34
C LEU A 190 1.09 -15.26 -17.79
N GLU A 191 0.72 -14.04 -18.16
CA GLU A 191 0.99 -13.46 -19.48
C GLU A 191 2.49 -13.38 -19.79
N ASN A 192 3.28 -12.86 -18.84
CA ASN A 192 4.73 -12.72 -19.03
C ASN A 192 5.44 -14.08 -19.04
N LEU A 193 4.94 -15.06 -18.29
CA LEU A 193 5.49 -16.43 -18.26
C LEU A 193 4.98 -17.31 -19.42
N GLY A 194 4.05 -16.82 -20.26
CA GLY A 194 3.42 -17.62 -21.32
C GLY A 194 2.48 -18.71 -20.81
N LEU A 195 1.94 -18.50 -19.61
CA LEU A 195 1.02 -19.39 -18.89
C LEU A 195 -0.42 -18.87 -18.91
N ASN A 196 -0.77 -18.01 -19.87
CA ASN A 196 -2.03 -17.26 -19.99
C ASN A 196 -3.28 -18.15 -19.85
N ASN A 197 -3.11 -19.45 -20.10
CA ASN A 197 -4.00 -20.48 -19.62
C ASN A 197 -3.14 -21.59 -19.00
N LEU A 198 -3.27 -21.87 -17.69
CA LEU A 198 -2.56 -22.99 -17.05
C LEU A 198 -2.83 -24.33 -17.78
N ASN A 199 -3.94 -24.43 -18.54
CA ASN A 199 -4.28 -25.57 -19.40
C ASN A 199 -3.67 -25.52 -20.80
N ASN A 200 -3.32 -24.34 -21.32
CA ASN A 200 -2.77 -24.12 -22.64
C ASN A 200 -1.46 -23.34 -22.54
N TYR A 201 -0.36 -24.09 -22.39
CA TYR A 201 0.99 -23.56 -22.54
C TYR A 201 1.24 -23.26 -24.02
N ASP A 202 1.51 -22.00 -24.34
CA ASP A 202 1.89 -21.61 -25.69
C ASP A 202 3.40 -21.76 -25.85
N GLU A 203 3.83 -22.81 -26.55
CA GLU A 203 5.24 -23.10 -26.84
C GLU A 203 5.94 -22.01 -27.67
N THR A 204 5.18 -21.04 -28.21
CA THR A 204 5.70 -19.90 -28.97
C THR A 204 6.14 -18.73 -28.09
N VAL A 205 5.82 -18.73 -26.78
CA VAL A 205 6.29 -17.70 -25.85
C VAL A 205 7.80 -17.87 -25.65
N LYS A 206 8.55 -16.81 -25.99
CA LYS A 206 10.00 -16.82 -26.21
C LYS A 206 10.84 -16.96 -24.94
N GLU A 207 10.26 -16.83 -23.75
CA GLU A 207 11.00 -16.82 -22.49
C GLU A 207 11.03 -18.23 -21.87
N LYS A 208 11.70 -19.18 -22.56
CA LYS A 208 11.62 -20.63 -22.29
C LYS A 208 12.31 -21.13 -21.01
N ASN A 209 13.02 -20.29 -20.26
CA ASN A 209 13.89 -20.72 -19.16
C ASN A 209 13.50 -20.09 -17.81
N TYR A 210 12.22 -20.18 -17.45
CA TYR A 210 11.78 -19.81 -16.10
C TYR A 210 11.88 -20.98 -15.13
N ILE A 211 12.46 -20.71 -13.96
CA ILE A 211 12.31 -21.54 -12.78
C ILE A 211 11.37 -20.81 -11.81
N ILE A 212 10.29 -21.48 -11.39
CA ILE A 212 9.31 -20.91 -10.47
C ILE A 212 9.49 -21.57 -9.09
N TYR A 213 9.71 -20.75 -8.08
CA TYR A 213 9.82 -21.12 -6.68
C TYR A 213 8.53 -20.75 -5.96
N VAL A 214 7.71 -21.74 -5.63
CA VAL A 214 6.49 -21.56 -4.84
C VAL A 214 6.84 -21.71 -3.38
N LEU A 215 6.78 -20.62 -2.62
CA LEU A 215 7.18 -20.58 -1.21
C LEU A 215 6.03 -20.99 -0.30
N LYS A 216 4.85 -20.39 -0.52
CA LYS A 216 3.65 -20.69 0.24
C LYS A 216 2.50 -20.99 -0.71
N LEU A 217 1.70 -21.98 -0.32
CA LEU A 217 0.54 -22.43 -1.09
C LEU A 217 -0.49 -23.04 -0.14
N LYS A 218 -1.68 -22.46 -0.10
CA LYS A 218 -2.85 -23.03 0.57
C LYS A 218 -3.94 -23.27 -0.46
N ASP A 219 -4.33 -24.54 -0.53
CA ASP A 219 -5.39 -25.04 -1.39
C ASP A 219 -6.75 -24.90 -0.69
N SER A 220 -7.53 -23.91 -1.10
CA SER A 220 -8.91 -23.69 -0.67
C SER A 220 -9.56 -22.65 -1.59
N GLU A 221 -10.89 -22.56 -1.60
CA GLU A 221 -11.61 -21.48 -2.29
C GLU A 221 -10.96 -20.12 -1.94
N HIS A 222 -10.79 -19.82 -0.63
CA HIS A 222 -10.03 -18.68 -0.05
C HIS A 222 -8.57 -19.04 0.27
N GLY A 223 -7.85 -19.39 -0.80
CA GLY A 223 -6.45 -19.80 -0.79
C GLY A 223 -5.46 -18.63 -0.83
N TYR A 224 -4.18 -18.97 -0.74
CA TYR A 224 -3.09 -18.02 -0.95
C TYR A 224 -1.93 -18.68 -1.68
N SER A 225 -1.14 -17.85 -2.35
CA SER A 225 0.12 -18.26 -2.97
C SER A 225 1.16 -17.17 -2.83
N SER A 226 2.42 -17.55 -2.70
CA SER A 226 3.53 -16.60 -2.81
C SER A 226 4.79 -17.26 -3.31
N GLY A 227 5.64 -16.49 -3.96
CA GLY A 227 6.88 -17.00 -4.52
C GLY A 227 7.55 -16.08 -5.51
N LEU A 228 8.53 -16.64 -6.22
CA LEU A 228 9.19 -15.93 -7.31
C LEU A 228 9.43 -16.81 -8.54
N ALA A 229 9.47 -16.19 -9.71
CA ALA A 229 9.88 -16.81 -10.95
C ALA A 229 11.13 -16.10 -11.48
N VAL A 230 12.10 -16.87 -11.98
CA VAL A 230 13.39 -16.36 -12.45
C VAL A 230 13.68 -16.91 -13.83
N ASN A 231 13.91 -16.01 -14.78
CA ASN A 231 14.40 -16.37 -16.09
C ASN A 231 15.94 -16.49 -16.04
N GLU A 232 16.48 -17.68 -16.27
CA GLU A 232 17.92 -17.94 -16.15
C GLU A 232 18.76 -17.26 -17.24
N ASP A 233 18.18 -16.97 -18.40
CA ASP A 233 18.90 -16.36 -19.53
C ASP A 233 18.99 -14.84 -19.39
N THR A 234 17.90 -14.23 -18.93
CA THR A 234 17.74 -12.78 -18.91
C THR A 234 17.93 -12.17 -17.53
N ASN A 235 18.06 -12.98 -16.47
CA ASN A 235 18.01 -12.54 -15.07
C ASN A 235 16.74 -11.72 -14.73
N ARG A 236 15.64 -11.97 -15.46
CA ARG A 236 14.35 -11.36 -15.18
C ARG A 236 13.66 -12.10 -14.04
N VAL A 237 13.16 -11.36 -13.06
CA VAL A 237 12.63 -11.90 -11.82
C VAL A 237 11.25 -11.32 -11.56
N PHE A 238 10.32 -12.19 -11.16
CA PHE A 238 8.96 -11.86 -10.79
C PHE A 238 8.74 -12.33 -9.36
N TYR A 239 8.37 -11.43 -8.47
CA TYR A 239 7.88 -11.74 -7.13
C TYR A 239 6.36 -11.64 -7.13
N TRP A 240 5.69 -12.52 -6.40
CA TRP A 240 4.25 -12.42 -6.21
C TRP A 240 3.81 -12.81 -4.81
N SER A 241 2.73 -12.18 -4.38
CA SER A 241 1.96 -12.57 -3.21
C SER A 241 0.49 -12.42 -3.56
N TYR A 242 -0.28 -13.47 -3.31
CA TYR A 242 -1.71 -13.51 -3.54
C TYR A 242 -2.43 -14.16 -2.36
N GLU A 243 -3.57 -13.61 -1.98
CA GLU A 243 -4.54 -14.18 -1.02
C GLU A 243 -5.95 -13.92 -1.56
N TRP A 244 -6.93 -14.78 -1.24
CA TRP A 244 -8.35 -14.63 -1.57
C TRP A 244 -9.24 -14.70 -0.33
#